data_AF-A0A930Z332-F1
#
_entry.id   AF-A0A930Z332-F1
#
_cell.length_a   1.000
_cell.length_b   1.000
_cell.length_c   1.000
_cell.angle_alpha   90.00
_cell.angle_beta   90.00
_cell.angle_gamma   90.00
#
_symmetry.space_group_name_H-M   'P 1'
#
loop_
_entity.id
_entity.type
_entity.pdbx_description
1 polymer ?
#
loop_
_entity_poly.entity_id
_entity_poly.type
_entity_poly.pdbx_seq_one_letter_code
_entity_poly.pdbx_strand_id
1 'polypeptide(L)'
;MGTPSPWPASDIVGVSPAGTPVEACMGQFGGLVLLAFLTTRCDGCEEFWRGLGDGDRTDLPRSVPTVVVTKGPATTAPAAVERVAAGITRVPVIMSDEAWTDYRVTGYPFFVLVDAPTRTVVGETVGFGWPDVISMVRTAAG
;
A
#
# COMPACT_ATOMS: atom_id res chain seq x y z
N MET A 1 -15.24 -19.54 -15.35
CA MET A 1 -14.80 -18.17 -15.05
C MET A 1 -13.30 -18.21 -14.94
N GLY A 2 -12.57 -17.63 -15.91
CA GLY A 2 -11.11 -17.61 -15.87
C GLY A 2 -10.64 -16.76 -14.69
N THR A 3 -9.66 -17.24 -13.94
CA THR A 3 -8.92 -16.38 -13.01
C THR A 3 -8.37 -15.20 -13.81
N PRO A 4 -8.54 -13.95 -13.34
CA PRO A 4 -7.86 -12.82 -13.97
C PRO A 4 -6.37 -13.14 -14.05
N SER A 5 -5.76 -12.89 -15.21
CA SER A 5 -4.31 -13.10 -15.36
C SER A 5 -3.58 -12.24 -14.32
N PRO A 6 -2.68 -12.82 -13.52
CA PRO A 6 -1.83 -12.02 -12.65
C PRO A 6 -1.04 -11.05 -13.54
N TRP A 7 -1.12 -9.77 -13.24
CA TRP A 7 -0.30 -8.78 -13.91
C TRP A 7 0.97 -8.51 -13.12
N PRO A 8 2.06 -8.07 -13.79
CA PRO A 8 3.33 -7.85 -13.13
C PRO A 8 3.24 -6.74 -12.07
N ALA A 9 4.04 -6.87 -11.02
CA ALA A 9 4.25 -5.86 -10.01
C ALA A 9 5.50 -5.03 -10.33
N SER A 10 5.35 -3.70 -10.33
CA SER A 10 6.43 -2.73 -10.50
C SER A 10 7.13 -2.42 -9.18
N ASP A 11 8.37 -1.97 -9.24
CA ASP A 11 8.99 -1.30 -8.08
C ASP A 11 8.31 0.05 -7.85
N ILE A 12 8.27 0.53 -6.60
CA ILE A 12 7.62 1.81 -6.28
C ILE A 12 8.69 2.85 -6.08
N VAL A 13 8.78 3.78 -7.01
CA VAL A 13 9.72 4.91 -6.97
C VAL A 13 8.95 6.19 -6.68
N GLY A 14 9.48 7.02 -5.77
CA GLY A 14 8.90 8.31 -5.47
C GLY A 14 9.71 9.08 -4.42
N VAL A 15 9.01 9.88 -3.63
CA VAL A 15 9.60 10.64 -2.52
C VAL A 15 8.84 10.38 -1.23
N SER A 16 9.53 10.46 -0.10
CA SER A 16 8.90 10.53 1.20
C SER A 16 8.14 11.86 1.35
N PRO A 17 7.21 11.97 2.31
CA PRO A 17 6.56 13.25 2.63
C PRO A 17 7.54 14.38 2.98
N ALA A 18 8.73 14.03 3.50
CA ALA A 18 9.82 14.96 3.79
C ALA A 18 10.64 15.39 2.54
N GLY A 19 10.30 14.87 1.36
CA GLY A 19 10.96 15.18 0.08
C GLY A 19 12.21 14.34 -0.22
N THR A 20 12.53 13.33 0.60
CA THR A 20 13.66 12.43 0.34
C THR A 20 13.28 11.42 -0.74
N PRO A 21 14.13 11.15 -1.76
CA PRO A 21 13.90 10.04 -2.69
C PRO A 21 13.79 8.70 -1.94
N VAL A 22 12.77 7.91 -2.27
CA VAL A 22 12.54 6.58 -1.68
C VAL A 22 12.13 5.62 -2.78
N GLU A 23 12.63 4.39 -2.67
CA GLU A 23 12.26 3.28 -3.53
C GLU A 23 11.89 2.06 -2.67
N ALA A 24 10.78 1.40 -3.01
CA ALA A 24 10.47 0.07 -2.51
C ALA A 24 10.64 -0.93 -3.66
N CYS A 25 11.79 -1.62 -3.68
CA CYS A 25 12.08 -2.64 -4.67
C CYS A 25 11.36 -3.94 -4.27
N MET A 26 10.43 -4.44 -5.09
CA MET A 26 9.72 -5.69 -4.84
C MET A 26 10.69 -6.85 -4.63
N GLY A 27 11.78 -6.91 -5.39
CA GLY A 27 12.80 -7.96 -5.25
C GLY A 27 13.56 -8.00 -3.92
N GLN A 28 13.43 -6.97 -3.06
CA GLN A 28 14.03 -6.97 -1.71
C GLN A 28 13.17 -7.70 -0.68
N PHE A 29 11.91 -8.01 -0.99
CA PHE A 29 11.00 -8.71 -0.10
C PHE A 29 11.00 -10.21 -0.38
N GLY A 30 11.03 -11.01 0.70
CA GLY A 30 11.12 -12.48 0.61
C GLY A 30 9.78 -13.21 0.48
N GLY A 31 8.66 -12.48 0.33
CA GLY A 31 7.32 -13.08 0.33
C GLY A 31 6.24 -12.06 -0.05
N LEU A 32 5.05 -12.19 0.53
CA LEU A 32 3.95 -11.25 0.24
C LEU A 32 4.26 -9.84 0.73
N VAL A 33 3.89 -8.83 -0.07
CA VAL A 33 3.99 -7.40 0.25
C VAL A 33 2.63 -6.76 0.02
N LEU A 34 2.15 -6.00 1.00
CA LEU A 34 0.91 -5.24 0.89
C LEU A 34 1.21 -3.80 0.47
N LEU A 35 0.59 -3.34 -0.60
CA LEU A 35 0.63 -1.96 -1.05
C LEU A 35 -0.69 -1.29 -0.68
N ALA A 36 -0.63 -0.21 0.09
CA ALA A 36 -1.79 0.54 0.55
C ALA A 36 -1.84 1.89 -0.17
N PHE A 37 -2.70 2.02 -1.17
CA PHE A 37 -2.93 3.25 -1.90
C PHE A 37 -3.95 4.12 -1.15
N LEU A 38 -3.45 5.15 -0.49
CA LEU A 38 -4.21 6.00 0.42
C LEU A 38 -4.17 7.47 0.00
N THR A 39 -5.21 8.21 0.37
CA THR A 39 -5.23 9.67 0.30
C THR A 39 -5.33 10.26 1.71
N THR A 40 -5.06 11.56 1.85
CA THR A 40 -5.06 12.23 3.16
C THR A 40 -6.47 12.67 3.60
N ARG A 41 -7.46 12.62 2.70
CA ARG A 41 -8.83 13.10 2.95
C ARG A 41 -9.84 12.13 2.32
N CYS A 42 -10.17 11.07 3.05
CA CYS A 42 -11.32 10.23 2.74
C CYS A 42 -11.76 9.50 4.01
N ASP A 43 -13.07 9.32 4.22
CA ASP A 43 -13.62 8.71 5.44
C ASP A 43 -13.05 7.30 5.67
N GLY A 44 -12.87 6.52 4.59
CA GLY A 44 -12.26 5.19 4.67
C GLY A 44 -10.75 5.20 4.93
N CYS A 45 -10.02 6.25 4.50
CA CYS A 45 -8.56 6.31 4.57
C CYS A 45 -8.08 6.51 6.01
N GLU A 46 -8.86 7.23 6.82
CA GLU A 46 -8.50 7.57 8.19
C GLU A 46 -8.32 6.34 9.08
N GLU A 47 -9.18 5.33 8.94
CA GLU A 47 -9.05 4.05 9.65
C GLU A 47 -7.72 3.35 9.32
N PHE A 48 -7.34 3.33 8.04
CA PHE A 48 -6.11 2.68 7.60
C PHE A 48 -4.86 3.43 8.06
N TRP A 49 -4.84 4.77 7.97
CA TRP A 49 -3.75 5.58 8.51
C TRP A 49 -3.53 5.32 10.01
N ARG A 50 -4.61 5.31 10.80
CA ARG A 50 -4.55 4.99 12.24
C ARG A 50 -4.05 3.57 12.49
N GLY A 51 -4.59 2.57 11.76
CA GLY A 51 -4.20 1.17 11.92
C GLY A 51 -2.73 0.89 11.58
N LEU A 52 -2.13 1.66 10.69
CA LEU A 52 -0.72 1.57 10.32
C LEU A 52 0.22 2.24 11.35
N GLY A 53 -0.25 3.27 12.05
CA GLY A 53 0.52 4.00 13.07
C GLY A 53 0.70 3.22 14.38
N ASP A 54 -0.35 2.51 14.80
CA ASP A 54 -0.36 1.82 16.10
C ASP A 54 0.50 0.55 16.15
N GLY A 55 1.04 0.12 15.01
CA GLY A 55 2.09 -0.89 14.94
C GLY A 55 1.74 -2.30 15.45
N ASP A 56 0.54 -2.55 15.97
CA ASP A 56 0.20 -3.81 16.65
C ASP A 56 -1.31 -4.14 16.66
N ARG A 57 -2.12 -3.53 15.77
CA ARG A 57 -3.59 -3.70 15.81
C ARG A 57 -4.27 -4.11 14.52
N THR A 58 -3.50 -4.38 13.49
CA THR A 58 -3.99 -5.09 12.33
C THR A 58 -3.77 -6.58 12.54
N ASP A 59 -4.84 -7.37 12.58
CA ASP A 59 -4.78 -8.85 12.51
C ASP A 59 -4.24 -9.34 11.14
N LEU A 60 -3.55 -8.47 10.41
CA LEU A 60 -2.67 -8.87 9.33
C LEU A 60 -1.66 -9.87 9.89
N PRO A 61 -1.40 -10.96 9.16
CA PRO A 61 -0.34 -11.87 9.55
C PRO A 61 0.94 -11.07 9.81
N ARG A 62 1.57 -11.27 10.98
CA ARG A 62 2.74 -10.51 11.50
C ARG A 62 3.95 -10.46 10.54
N SER A 63 3.86 -11.09 9.37
CA SER A 63 4.91 -11.32 8.39
C SER A 63 4.72 -10.63 7.04
N VAL A 64 3.66 -9.84 6.81
CA VAL A 64 3.45 -9.16 5.52
C VAL A 64 3.88 -7.69 5.63
N PRO A 65 5.05 -7.31 5.07
CA PRO A 65 5.47 -5.91 5.01
C PRO A 65 4.43 -5.09 4.24
N THR A 66 4.18 -3.88 4.73
CA THR A 66 3.28 -2.94 4.07
C THR A 66 4.07 -1.74 3.54
N VAL A 67 3.68 -1.21 2.40
CA VAL A 67 4.15 0.05 1.83
C VAL A 67 2.93 0.94 1.58
N VAL A 68 2.94 2.16 2.10
CA VAL A 68 1.88 3.15 1.81
C VAL A 68 2.27 3.98 0.61
N VAL A 69 1.33 4.13 -0.32
CA VAL A 69 1.50 4.92 -1.53
C VAL A 69 0.44 6.01 -1.57
N THR A 70 0.85 7.27 -1.61
CA THR A 70 -0.05 8.39 -1.90
C THR A 70 0.21 8.92 -3.30
N LYS A 71 -0.69 9.77 -3.80
CA LYS A 71 -0.38 10.58 -4.99
C LYS A 71 0.86 11.45 -4.74
N GLY A 72 1.53 11.81 -5.83
CA GLY A 72 2.80 12.53 -5.80
C GLY A 72 2.69 13.97 -5.28
N PRO A 73 3.83 14.63 -4.99
CA PRO A 73 3.85 16.00 -4.45
C PRO A 73 3.18 17.06 -5.35
N ALA A 74 3.07 16.79 -6.66
CA ALA A 74 2.37 17.66 -7.59
C ALA A 74 0.85 17.65 -7.39
N THR A 75 0.30 16.54 -6.89
CA THR A 75 -1.13 16.29 -6.73
C THR A 75 -1.59 16.42 -5.28
N THR A 76 -0.75 15.98 -4.33
CA THR A 76 -1.06 15.98 -2.90
C THR A 76 0.00 16.76 -2.14
N ALA A 77 -0.43 17.66 -1.25
CA ALA A 77 0.47 18.44 -0.43
C ALA A 77 1.30 17.54 0.52
N PRO A 78 2.64 17.56 0.47
CA PRO A 78 3.48 16.70 1.31
C PRO A 78 3.21 16.87 2.81
N ALA A 79 3.05 18.12 3.28
CA ALA A 79 2.69 18.42 4.67
C ALA A 79 1.32 17.84 5.11
N ALA A 80 0.40 17.57 4.18
CA ALA A 80 -0.83 16.86 4.52
C ALA A 80 -0.58 15.36 4.74
N VAL A 81 0.29 14.76 3.92
CA VAL A 81 0.71 13.36 4.07
C VAL A 81 1.51 13.18 5.36
N GLU A 82 2.46 14.08 5.66
CA GLU A 82 3.22 14.07 6.91
C GLU A 82 2.32 14.04 8.15
N ARG A 83 1.23 14.82 8.15
CA ARG A 83 0.30 14.89 9.29
C ARG A 83 -0.46 13.60 9.51
N VAL A 84 -0.95 12.94 8.46
CA VAL A 84 -1.70 11.67 8.60
C VAL A 84 -0.77 10.48 8.82
N ALA A 85 0.47 10.57 8.34
CA ALA A 85 1.52 9.59 8.60
C ALA A 85 2.19 9.77 9.97
N ALA A 86 1.83 10.80 10.74
CA ALA A 86 2.39 11.05 12.05
C ALA A 86 2.14 9.85 12.99
N GLY A 87 3.21 9.21 13.45
CA GLY A 87 3.15 7.99 14.27
C GLY A 87 3.47 6.71 13.51
N ILE A 88 3.44 6.73 12.17
CA ILE A 88 3.92 5.61 11.35
C ILE A 88 5.45 5.65 11.31
N THR A 89 6.09 4.66 11.94
CA THR A 89 7.56 4.58 12.02
C THR A 89 8.16 3.37 11.31
N ARG A 90 7.35 2.33 11.06
CA ARG A 90 7.81 1.05 10.48
C ARG A 90 7.37 0.81 9.05
N VAL A 91 6.43 1.61 8.54
CA VAL A 91 5.86 1.45 7.21
C VAL A 91 6.36 2.61 6.34
N PRO A 92 7.08 2.34 5.23
CA PRO A 92 7.47 3.38 4.30
C PRO A 92 6.23 4.04 3.69
N VAL A 93 6.24 5.37 3.64
CA VAL A 93 5.22 6.19 2.97
C VAL A 93 5.89 6.84 1.76
N ILE A 94 5.40 6.51 0.57
CA ILE A 94 5.95 6.97 -0.71
C ILE A 94 4.87 7.76 -1.46
N MET A 95 5.21 8.97 -1.89
CA MET A 95 4.37 9.80 -2.73
C MET A 95 4.78 9.59 -4.20
N SER A 96 3.92 8.98 -5.00
CA SER A 96 4.22 8.65 -6.41
C SER A 96 2.94 8.62 -7.26
N ASP A 97 2.86 9.46 -8.28
CA ASP A 97 1.75 9.40 -9.25
C ASP A 97 1.90 8.23 -10.23
N GLU A 98 3.14 7.87 -10.58
CA GLU A 98 3.48 6.76 -11.47
C GLU A 98 3.03 5.43 -10.89
N ALA A 99 3.28 5.18 -9.60
CA ALA A 99 2.82 3.96 -8.94
C ALA A 99 1.30 3.77 -9.00
N TRP A 100 0.52 4.86 -8.95
CA TRP A 100 -0.94 4.75 -9.11
C TRP A 100 -1.34 4.34 -10.52
N THR A 101 -0.59 4.78 -11.54
CA THR A 101 -0.81 4.39 -12.94
C THR A 101 -0.42 2.93 -13.16
N ASP A 102 0.76 2.53 -12.69
CA ASP A 102 1.31 1.18 -12.83
C ASP A 102 0.39 0.12 -12.23
N TYR A 103 -0.13 0.41 -11.04
CA TYR A 103 -1.08 -0.44 -10.33
C TYR A 103 -2.54 -0.17 -10.69
N ARG A 104 -2.80 0.69 -11.69
CA ARG A 104 -4.13 1.00 -12.26
C ARG A 104 -5.17 1.40 -11.21
N VAL A 105 -4.71 2.11 -10.18
CA VAL A 105 -5.52 2.51 -9.04
C VAL A 105 -6.42 3.68 -9.44
N THR A 106 -7.71 3.41 -9.52
CA THR A 106 -8.74 4.39 -9.91
C THR A 106 -9.61 4.85 -8.73
N GLY A 107 -9.54 4.16 -7.59
CA GLY A 107 -10.27 4.48 -6.37
C GLY A 107 -9.37 4.37 -5.13
N TYR A 108 -9.88 4.82 -3.99
CA TYR A 108 -9.18 4.76 -2.71
C TYR A 108 -10.19 4.68 -1.55
N PRO A 109 -9.86 4.02 -0.42
CA PRO A 109 -8.64 3.25 -0.17
C PRO A 109 -8.54 2.00 -1.06
N PHE A 110 -7.35 1.72 -1.61
CA PHE A 110 -7.14 0.56 -2.47
C PHE A 110 -5.90 -0.21 -2.04
N PHE A 111 -5.99 -1.53 -2.07
CA PHE A 111 -4.95 -2.42 -1.60
C PHE A 111 -4.56 -3.38 -2.69
N VAL A 112 -3.26 -3.57 -2.87
CA VAL A 112 -2.69 -4.56 -3.79
C VAL A 112 -1.78 -5.48 -2.98
N LEU A 113 -1.98 -6.77 -3.13
CA LEU A 113 -1.12 -7.79 -2.57
C LEU A 113 -0.19 -8.32 -3.67
N VAL A 114 1.10 -8.20 -3.44
CA VAL A 114 2.15 -8.63 -4.36
C VAL A 114 2.85 -9.85 -3.79
N ASP A 115 3.02 -10.88 -4.61
CA ASP A 115 4.01 -11.93 -4.38
C ASP A 115 5.36 -11.44 -4.95
N ALA A 116 6.23 -10.95 -4.06
CA ALA A 116 7.51 -10.36 -4.45
C ALA A 116 8.46 -11.34 -5.17
N PRO A 117 8.62 -12.60 -4.72
CA PRO A 117 9.41 -13.61 -5.44
C PRO A 117 9.05 -13.77 -6.92
N THR A 118 7.76 -13.76 -7.25
CA THR A 118 7.29 -13.90 -8.64
C THR A 118 7.06 -12.56 -9.33
N ARG A 119 7.13 -11.45 -8.58
CA ARG A 119 6.77 -10.08 -9.00
C ARG A 119 5.39 -10.03 -9.65
N THR A 120 4.41 -10.67 -9.01
CA THR A 120 3.03 -10.70 -9.50
C THR A 120 2.06 -10.12 -8.49
N VAL A 121 1.01 -9.46 -8.99
CA VAL A 121 -0.14 -9.12 -8.18
C VAL A 121 -1.00 -10.37 -8.00
N VAL A 122 -1.21 -10.75 -6.74
CA VAL A 122 -1.95 -11.96 -6.33
C VAL A 122 -3.28 -11.64 -5.65
N GLY A 123 -3.54 -10.36 -5.36
CA GLY A 123 -4.82 -9.91 -4.84
C GLY A 123 -4.96 -8.40 -4.92
N GLU A 124 -6.20 -7.93 -5.01
CA GLU A 124 -6.54 -6.52 -4.93
C GLU A 124 -7.90 -6.32 -4.27
N THR A 125 -8.09 -5.21 -3.56
CA THR A 125 -9.40 -4.86 -2.99
C THR A 125 -9.54 -3.35 -2.75
N VAL A 126 -10.78 -2.85 -2.83
CA VAL A 126 -11.15 -1.56 -2.26
C VAL A 126 -11.41 -1.80 -0.77
N GLY A 127 -10.71 -1.06 0.09
CA GLY A 127 -10.84 -1.25 1.53
C GLY A 127 -12.07 -0.55 2.09
N PHE A 128 -13.06 -1.32 2.56
CA PHE A 128 -14.15 -0.81 3.41
C PHE A 128 -13.87 -1.01 4.91
N GLY A 129 -12.77 -1.69 5.22
CA GLY A 129 -12.18 -1.83 6.54
C GLY A 129 -11.05 -2.85 6.53
N TRP A 130 -10.33 -2.98 7.64
CA TRP A 130 -9.26 -3.99 7.78
C TRP A 130 -9.68 -5.45 7.52
N PRO A 131 -10.91 -5.91 7.85
CA PRO A 131 -11.32 -7.29 7.56
C PRO A 131 -11.21 -7.69 6.09
N ASP A 132 -11.49 -6.78 5.15
CA ASP A 132 -11.38 -7.05 3.71
C ASP A 132 -9.93 -7.32 3.31
N VAL A 133 -9.02 -6.48 3.81
CA VAL A 133 -7.58 -6.59 3.56
C VAL A 133 -7.04 -7.89 4.16
N ILE A 134 -7.42 -8.22 5.39
CA ILE A 134 -7.00 -9.45 6.06
C ILE A 134 -7.52 -10.68 5.33
N SER A 135 -8.78 -10.66 4.87
CA SER A 135 -9.38 -11.75 4.10
C SER A 135 -8.58 -12.01 2.81
N MET A 136 -8.30 -10.96 2.03
CA MET A 136 -7.48 -11.03 0.82
C MET A 136 -6.11 -11.65 1.11
N VAL A 137 -5.42 -11.17 2.15
CA VAL A 137 -4.09 -11.67 2.52
C VAL A 137 -4.13 -13.15 2.92
N ARG A 138 -5.13 -13.57 3.69
CA ARG A 138 -5.29 -14.97 4.11
C ARG A 138 -5.59 -15.89 2.93
N THR A 139 -6.42 -15.44 1.97
CA THR A 139 -6.74 -16.22 0.77
C THR A 139 -5.50 -16.46 -0.11
N ALA A 140 -4.61 -15.48 -0.23
CA ALA A 140 -3.39 -15.62 -1.02
C ALA A 140 -2.26 -16.38 -0.29
N ALA A 141 -2.28 -16.42 1.04
CA ALA A 141 -1.27 -17.11 1.85
C ALA A 141 -1.59 -18.59 2.13
N GLY A 142 -2.80 -19.05 1.81
CA GLY A 142 -3.25 -20.44 1.95
C GLY A 142 -2.91 -21.31 0.75
#